data_AF-A0A9W4JM84-F1
#
_entry.id   AF-A0A9W4JM84-F1
#
_cell.length_a   1.000
_cell.length_b   1.000
_cell.length_c   1.000
_cell.angle_alpha   90.00
_cell.angle_beta   90.00
_cell.angle_gamma   90.00
#
_symmetry.space_group_name_H-M   'P 1'
#
loop_
_entity.id
_entity.type
_entity.pdbx_description
1 polymer ?
#
loop_
_entity_poly.entity_id
_entity_poly.type
_entity_poly.pdbx_seq_one_letter_code
_entity_poly.pdbx_strand_id
1 'polypeptide(L)'
;MAFKYFGFEAQGQQMRLWMESPTGSNCPIKRSTVDMATLQKSELWVIQSKVVYLADNWHEWADRVGFPIVSIGGDTCLYSKSIRQVTRKPPAMTKWIGRIGPGVIFADDFRRELGAHDPYMSEFMKSVYEAHFSVMSLKHVIFTSVVEKKTYRFVTRELYSSRGLATPLDEPQTWESPSSEFCGILGTPIGKITGAFVLGTYGQGIKRIARIVTFYTDYALHMQFDLENVKLYNLQNPWIHRYLRDSFYGRPMRNCECNAPSLCSKAKDKDDCEHKRALCRSVLLCLSETCICCLLSIPIMAGLTNSAIIVIVLVVCLAVTALGASLFKHYKPADGETPFSPGYEQKLYMAEVRARGFETLQQACWGRDVESRYVPGPSYYRPHIHPEDTNTNTASF
;
A
#
# COMPACT_ATOMS: atom_id res chain seq x y z
N MET A 1 -16.91 -23.79 20.26
CA MET A 1 -17.66 -22.53 20.45
C MET A 1 -18.04 -22.02 19.08
N ALA A 2 -19.28 -21.53 18.91
CA ALA A 2 -19.68 -20.89 17.66
C ALA A 2 -19.14 -19.45 17.64
N PHE A 3 -18.56 -19.04 16.51
CA PHE A 3 -18.11 -17.66 16.31
C PHE A 3 -19.29 -16.72 16.08
N LYS A 4 -19.27 -15.54 16.70
CA LYS A 4 -20.27 -14.48 16.52
C LYS A 4 -20.17 -13.85 15.13
N TYR A 5 -18.95 -13.63 14.64
CA TYR A 5 -18.70 -13.05 13.32
C TYR A 5 -18.08 -14.08 12.37
N PHE A 6 -18.90 -14.60 11.46
CA PHE A 6 -18.50 -15.67 10.56
C PHE A 6 -17.32 -15.26 9.66
N GLY A 7 -16.31 -16.13 9.59
CA GLY A 7 -15.12 -15.94 8.74
C GLY A 7 -14.03 -15.04 9.35
N PHE A 8 -14.37 -13.86 9.88
CA PHE A 8 -13.37 -12.92 10.42
C PHE A 8 -12.91 -13.27 11.83
N GLU A 9 -13.81 -13.61 12.74
CA GLU A 9 -13.46 -13.81 14.16
C GLU A 9 -12.43 -14.92 14.35
N ALA A 10 -12.58 -16.04 13.63
CA ALA A 10 -11.63 -17.16 13.67
C ALA A 10 -10.22 -16.74 13.21
N GLN A 11 -10.14 -15.94 12.14
CA GLN A 11 -8.86 -15.47 11.58
C GLN A 11 -8.19 -14.48 12.53
N GLY A 12 -8.95 -13.54 13.11
CA GLY A 12 -8.40 -12.61 14.08
C GLY A 12 -8.04 -13.27 15.41
N GLN A 13 -8.81 -14.27 15.86
CA GLN A 13 -8.44 -15.07 17.03
C GLN A 13 -7.09 -15.76 16.80
N GLN A 14 -6.88 -16.38 15.64
CA GLN A 14 -5.61 -17.01 15.30
C GLN A 14 -4.45 -15.99 15.29
N MET A 15 -4.67 -14.81 14.69
CA MET A 15 -3.68 -13.73 14.66
C MET A 15 -3.32 -13.24 16.07
N ARG A 16 -4.33 -13.05 16.93
CA ARG A 16 -4.14 -12.70 18.35
C ARG A 16 -3.29 -13.74 19.07
N LEU A 17 -3.63 -15.03 18.91
CA LEU A 17 -2.90 -16.12 19.55
C LEU A 17 -1.43 -16.17 19.12
N TRP A 18 -1.12 -15.89 17.85
CA TRP A 18 0.27 -15.78 17.39
C TRP A 18 1.01 -14.61 18.04
N MET A 19 0.37 -13.46 18.23
CA MET A 19 1.01 -12.30 18.88
C MET A 19 1.22 -12.53 20.38
N GLU A 20 0.27 -13.17 21.05
CA GLU A 20 0.28 -13.33 22.51
C GLU A 20 1.11 -14.53 22.99
N SER A 21 1.29 -15.56 22.17
CA SER A 21 2.00 -16.78 22.56
C SER A 21 3.39 -16.87 21.93
N PRO A 22 4.48 -16.91 22.74
CA PRO A 22 5.84 -17.09 22.22
C PRO A 22 6.09 -18.48 21.63
N THR A 23 5.25 -19.47 21.97
CA THR A 23 5.36 -20.86 21.54
C THR A 23 4.23 -21.27 20.58
N GLY A 24 3.53 -20.29 20.01
CA GLY A 24 2.38 -20.54 19.13
C GLY A 24 2.79 -21.37 17.91
N SER A 25 2.20 -22.56 17.76
CA SER A 25 2.46 -23.50 16.67
C SER A 25 2.33 -22.84 15.29
N ASN A 26 3.36 -23.02 14.44
CA ASN A 26 3.36 -22.77 13.00
C ASN A 26 2.83 -21.39 12.55
N CYS A 27 3.28 -20.30 13.17
CA CYS A 27 3.02 -18.98 12.60
C CYS A 27 3.72 -18.83 11.23
N PRO A 28 2.99 -18.55 10.13
CA PRO A 28 3.58 -18.42 8.81
C PRO A 28 4.28 -17.08 8.59
N ILE A 29 4.04 -16.10 9.48
CA ILE A 29 4.58 -14.73 9.35
C ILE A 29 6.01 -14.72 9.85
N LYS A 30 6.95 -14.54 8.93
CA LYS A 30 8.38 -14.40 9.23
C LYS A 30 8.70 -12.95 9.59
N ARG A 31 9.80 -12.78 10.32
CA ARG A 31 10.41 -11.47 10.57
C ARG A 31 10.74 -10.80 9.23
N SER A 32 10.27 -9.58 9.04
CA SER A 32 10.53 -8.86 7.79
C SER A 32 11.98 -8.41 7.70
N THR A 33 12.58 -8.66 6.55
CA THR A 33 13.95 -8.27 6.19
C THR A 33 13.98 -7.03 5.29
N VAL A 34 12.82 -6.44 4.99
CA VAL A 34 12.71 -5.24 4.15
C VAL A 34 13.22 -4.04 4.94
N ASP A 35 14.11 -3.28 4.31
CA ASP A 35 14.76 -2.10 4.88
C ASP A 35 14.72 -0.92 3.89
N MET A 36 14.64 0.29 4.41
CA MET A 36 14.54 1.51 3.60
C MET A 36 15.78 1.78 2.77
N ALA A 37 16.98 1.47 3.27
CA ALA A 37 18.20 1.69 2.49
C ALA A 37 18.23 0.77 1.26
N THR A 38 17.66 -0.43 1.37
CA THR A 38 17.51 -1.36 0.23
C THR A 38 16.48 -0.84 -0.77
N LEU A 39 15.33 -0.35 -0.29
CA LEU A 39 14.30 0.21 -1.17
C LEU A 39 14.78 1.46 -1.91
N GLN A 40 15.56 2.33 -1.26
CA GLN A 40 16.11 3.55 -1.87
C GLN A 40 17.15 3.29 -2.96
N LYS A 41 17.91 2.18 -2.84
CA LYS A 41 18.89 1.78 -3.86
C LYS A 41 18.25 1.12 -5.08
N SER A 42 17.00 0.69 -4.96
CA SER A 42 16.30 -0.02 -6.02
C SER A 42 15.72 0.96 -7.04
N GLU A 43 15.97 0.71 -8.31
CA GLU A 43 15.35 1.45 -9.42
C GLU A 43 13.85 1.17 -9.58
N LEU A 44 13.29 0.24 -8.80
CA LEU A 44 11.87 -0.13 -8.87
C LEU A 44 10.96 0.81 -8.08
N TRP A 45 11.51 1.59 -7.14
CA TRP A 45 10.73 2.37 -6.16
C TRP A 45 11.04 3.86 -6.23
N VAL A 46 9.99 4.68 -6.38
CA VAL A 46 10.04 6.11 -6.13
C VAL A 46 9.68 6.35 -4.67
N ILE A 47 10.60 6.93 -3.92
CA ILE A 47 10.41 7.26 -2.51
C ILE A 47 10.43 8.78 -2.37
N GLN A 48 9.30 9.33 -1.94
CA GLN A 48 9.14 10.75 -1.64
C GLN A 48 9.03 10.93 -0.13
N SER A 49 9.71 11.95 0.39
CA SER A 49 9.72 12.29 1.81
C SER A 49 9.40 13.77 1.98
N LYS A 50 8.52 14.10 2.91
CA LYS A 50 8.19 15.49 3.25
C LYS A 50 7.90 15.60 4.74
N VAL A 51 8.35 16.67 5.38
CA VAL A 51 7.90 17.01 6.74
C VAL A 51 6.50 17.62 6.64
N VAL A 52 5.55 17.10 7.40
CA VAL A 52 4.18 17.58 7.45
C VAL A 52 3.76 17.81 8.89
N TYR A 53 2.88 18.76 9.10
CA TYR A 53 2.29 19.01 10.40
C TYR A 53 1.04 18.17 10.59
N LEU A 54 0.77 17.78 11.82
CA LEU A 54 -0.52 17.21 12.18
C LEU A 54 -1.58 18.30 12.02
N ALA A 55 -2.71 18.00 11.37
CA ALA A 55 -3.77 18.98 11.19
C ALA A 55 -4.49 19.25 12.53
N ASP A 56 -4.99 20.46 12.73
CA ASP A 56 -5.60 20.91 13.99
C ASP A 56 -6.72 19.99 14.48
N ASN A 57 -7.55 19.47 13.57
CA ASN A 57 -8.62 18.53 13.92
C ASN A 57 -8.11 17.23 14.57
N TRP A 58 -6.88 16.81 14.27
CA TRP A 58 -6.28 15.62 14.87
C TRP A 58 -5.74 15.85 16.28
N HIS A 59 -5.49 17.10 16.69
CA HIS A 59 -5.08 17.40 18.06
C HIS A 59 -6.18 17.06 19.07
N GLU A 60 -7.41 17.43 18.76
CA GLU A 60 -8.58 17.08 19.59
C GLU A 60 -8.76 15.56 19.69
N TRP A 61 -8.58 14.85 18.58
CA TRP A 61 -8.68 13.39 18.57
C TRP A 61 -7.53 12.70 19.29
N ALA A 62 -6.33 13.29 19.31
CA ALA A 62 -5.22 12.75 20.07
C ALA A 62 -5.48 12.79 21.57
N ASP A 63 -6.10 13.87 22.05
CA ASP A 63 -6.50 13.99 23.45
C ASP A 63 -7.63 13.00 23.79
N ARG A 64 -8.62 12.86 22.90
CA ARG A 64 -9.77 11.95 23.11
C ARG A 64 -9.40 10.46 23.04
N VAL A 65 -8.52 10.07 22.12
CA VAL A 65 -8.17 8.66 21.86
C VAL A 65 -6.83 8.26 22.49
N GLY A 66 -6.06 9.24 22.97
CA GLY A 66 -4.90 9.04 23.84
C GLY A 66 -3.65 8.53 23.12
N PHE A 67 -3.30 9.08 21.95
CA PHE A 67 -2.01 8.82 21.32
C PHE A 67 -1.02 9.99 21.57
N PRO A 68 0.26 9.70 21.82
CA PRO A 68 1.24 10.72 22.21
C PRO A 68 1.56 11.60 21.02
N ILE A 69 1.17 12.86 21.14
CA ILE A 69 1.68 13.94 20.32
C ILE A 69 2.88 14.55 21.08
N VAL A 70 4.09 14.38 20.55
CA VAL A 70 5.24 15.16 21.01
C VAL A 70 5.28 16.43 20.18
N SER A 71 4.80 17.53 20.73
CA SER A 71 4.93 18.86 20.14
C SER A 71 6.35 19.39 20.40
N ILE A 72 7.05 19.80 19.35
CA ILE A 72 8.35 20.49 19.47
C ILE A 72 8.09 21.94 19.11
N GLY A 73 8.09 22.83 20.10
CA GLY A 73 7.86 24.26 19.89
C GLY A 73 6.41 24.64 19.53
N GLY A 74 5.43 23.80 19.92
CA GLY A 74 4.01 24.01 19.64
C GLY A 74 3.48 23.20 18.46
N ASP A 75 4.35 22.84 17.50
CA ASP A 75 3.96 22.09 16.31
C ASP A 75 4.35 20.61 16.41
N THR A 76 3.47 19.74 15.91
CA THR A 76 3.73 18.29 15.85
C THR A 76 4.26 17.93 14.48
N CYS A 77 5.59 17.79 14.39
CA CYS A 77 6.25 17.40 13.16
C CYS A 77 6.09 15.89 12.90
N LEU A 78 5.51 15.54 11.76
CA LEU A 78 5.44 14.18 11.24
C LEU A 78 6.27 14.07 9.97
N TYR A 79 6.85 12.90 9.73
CA TYR A 79 7.51 12.60 8.47
C TYR A 79 6.52 11.87 7.55
N SER A 80 6.04 12.54 6.52
CA SER A 80 5.27 11.93 5.43
C SER A 80 6.21 11.19 4.48
N LYS A 81 5.81 9.97 4.13
CA LYS A 81 6.55 9.08 3.23
C LYS A 81 5.57 8.50 2.22
N SER A 82 5.95 8.57 0.94
CA SER A 82 5.22 7.96 -0.17
C SER A 82 6.18 7.06 -0.94
N ILE A 83 5.86 5.77 -0.99
CA ILE A 83 6.58 4.74 -1.75
C ILE A 83 5.67 4.29 -2.89
N ARG A 84 6.18 4.36 -4.13
CA ARG A 84 5.43 3.98 -5.34
C ARG A 84 6.31 3.18 -6.27
N GLN A 85 5.75 2.17 -6.92
CA GLN A 85 6.46 1.42 -7.95
C GLN A 85 6.60 2.26 -9.24
N VAL A 86 7.78 2.31 -9.84
CA VAL A 86 8.12 3.15 -11.02
C VAL A 86 7.41 2.66 -12.29
N THR A 87 7.40 1.35 -12.52
CA THR A 87 7.23 0.77 -13.86
C THR A 87 5.79 0.45 -14.25
N ARG A 88 4.81 0.63 -13.36
CA ARG A 88 3.42 0.22 -13.61
C ARG A 88 2.45 1.38 -13.60
N LYS A 89 1.65 1.50 -14.67
CA LYS A 89 0.54 2.45 -14.76
C LYS A 89 -0.60 2.01 -13.82
N PRO A 90 -1.38 2.95 -13.26
CA PRO A 90 -2.63 2.60 -12.59
C PRO A 90 -3.49 1.77 -13.56
N PRO A 91 -4.17 0.70 -13.11
CA PRO A 91 -4.46 0.29 -11.72
C PRO A 91 -3.45 -0.69 -11.07
N ALA A 92 -2.41 -1.12 -11.78
CA ALA A 92 -1.51 -2.19 -11.34
C ALA A 92 -0.27 -1.65 -10.61
N MET A 93 -0.42 -0.68 -9.70
CA MET A 93 0.72 -0.13 -8.96
C MET A 93 0.66 -0.53 -7.49
N THR A 94 1.79 -1.01 -6.96
CA THR A 94 1.99 -1.07 -5.51
C THR A 94 2.40 0.30 -5.00
N LYS A 95 1.69 0.77 -3.97
CA LYS A 95 1.84 2.09 -3.38
C LYS A 95 1.60 2.01 -1.88
N TRP A 96 2.39 2.76 -1.12
CA TRP A 96 2.18 3.00 0.29
C TRP A 96 2.41 4.48 0.59
N ILE A 97 1.47 5.12 1.29
CA ILE A 97 1.56 6.48 1.80
C ILE A 97 1.21 6.42 3.28
N GLY A 98 2.06 7.04 4.08
CA GLY A 98 1.78 7.26 5.48
C GLY A 98 2.60 8.40 6.07
N ARG A 99 2.33 8.68 7.34
CA ARG A 99 3.07 9.63 8.16
C ARG A 99 3.58 8.90 9.39
N ILE A 100 4.77 9.26 9.85
CA ILE A 100 5.36 8.67 11.07
C ILE A 100 5.75 9.77 12.04
N GLY A 101 5.61 9.48 13.32
CA GLY A 101 6.07 10.33 14.42
C GLY A 101 6.56 9.48 15.60
N PRO A 102 7.11 10.10 16.64
CA PRO A 102 7.50 9.39 17.85
C PRO A 102 6.34 8.58 18.42
N GLY A 103 6.49 7.26 18.49
CA GLY A 103 5.46 6.35 19.01
C GLY A 103 4.23 6.09 18.13
N VAL A 104 4.12 6.66 16.92
CA VAL A 104 2.91 6.54 16.07
C VAL A 104 3.20 6.37 14.57
N ILE A 105 2.38 5.56 13.89
CA ILE A 105 2.29 5.45 12.43
C ILE A 105 0.87 5.83 12.01
N PHE A 106 0.74 6.71 11.01
CA PHE A 106 -0.48 6.94 10.25
C PHE A 106 -0.35 6.25 8.88
N ALA A 107 -1.20 5.28 8.60
CA ALA A 107 -1.33 4.64 7.30
C ALA A 107 -2.48 5.30 6.53
N ASP A 108 -2.13 6.13 5.55
CA ASP A 108 -3.08 7.04 4.90
C ASP A 108 -3.69 6.43 3.62
N ASP A 109 -2.84 5.85 2.76
CA ASP A 109 -3.28 5.23 1.51
C ASP A 109 -2.31 4.12 1.13
N PHE A 110 -2.83 2.94 0.81
CA PHE A 110 -2.01 1.82 0.41
C PHE A 110 -2.74 0.92 -0.58
N ARG A 111 -1.95 0.32 -1.47
CA ARG A 111 -2.42 -0.57 -2.50
C ARG A 111 -1.32 -1.55 -2.83
N ARG A 112 -1.66 -2.83 -2.94
CA ARG A 112 -0.75 -3.88 -3.38
C ARG A 112 -1.33 -4.59 -4.58
N GLU A 113 -0.54 -4.79 -5.62
CA GLU A 113 -1.00 -5.58 -6.75
C GLU A 113 -1.04 -7.07 -6.38
N LEU A 114 -2.08 -7.75 -6.90
CA LEU A 114 -2.24 -9.18 -6.69
C LEU A 114 -1.15 -9.96 -7.43
N GLY A 115 -0.52 -10.91 -6.74
CA GLY A 115 0.50 -11.78 -7.33
C GLY A 115 1.85 -11.10 -7.55
N ALA A 116 1.98 -9.79 -7.28
CA ALA A 116 3.27 -9.13 -7.30
C ALA A 116 4.18 -9.71 -6.21
N HIS A 117 5.47 -9.82 -6.54
CA HIS A 117 6.55 -10.16 -5.60
C HIS A 117 6.98 -8.95 -4.77
N ASP A 118 6.17 -7.89 -4.77
CA ASP A 118 6.40 -6.68 -4.00
C ASP A 118 6.25 -6.93 -2.50
N PRO A 119 6.96 -6.15 -1.66
CA PRO A 119 6.80 -6.18 -0.21
C PRO A 119 5.33 -6.04 0.23
N TYR A 120 5.04 -6.62 1.38
CA TYR A 120 3.73 -6.44 2.01
C TYR A 120 3.57 -5.06 2.62
N MET A 121 2.33 -4.65 2.88
CA MET A 121 2.05 -3.33 3.46
C MET A 121 2.60 -3.24 4.89
N SER A 122 2.50 -4.34 5.63
CA SER A 122 3.18 -4.52 6.91
C SER A 122 4.70 -4.30 6.84
N GLU A 123 5.36 -4.71 5.76
CA GLU A 123 6.81 -4.56 5.59
C GLU A 123 7.21 -3.12 5.21
N PHE A 124 6.40 -2.45 4.39
CA PHE A 124 6.57 -1.02 4.12
C PHE A 124 6.42 -0.20 5.41
N MET A 125 5.40 -0.49 6.23
CA MET A 125 5.19 0.19 7.50
C MET A 125 6.40 0.04 8.44
N LYS A 126 6.95 -1.18 8.57
CA LYS A 126 8.14 -1.45 9.38
C LYS A 126 9.34 -0.65 8.89
N SER A 127 9.69 -0.82 7.60
CA SER A 127 10.88 -0.18 7.04
C SER A 127 10.81 1.35 7.18
N VAL A 128 9.66 1.95 6.86
CA VAL A 128 9.46 3.40 6.97
C VAL A 128 9.66 3.90 8.40
N TYR A 129 9.07 3.23 9.38
CA TYR A 129 9.18 3.64 10.78
C TYR A 129 10.60 3.43 11.34
N GLU A 130 11.18 2.25 11.08
CA GLU A 130 12.51 1.85 11.55
C GLU A 130 13.62 2.76 11.02
N ALA A 131 13.41 3.41 9.87
CA ALA A 131 14.36 4.38 9.32
C ALA A 131 14.48 5.69 10.11
N HIS A 132 13.53 6.00 11.01
CA HIS A 132 13.53 7.26 11.78
C HIS A 132 13.44 7.04 13.29
N PHE A 133 12.77 5.98 13.73
CA PHE A 133 12.51 5.70 15.14
C PHE A 133 12.76 4.23 15.46
N SER A 134 13.12 3.95 16.73
CA SER A 134 13.19 2.56 17.19
C SER A 134 11.81 1.93 17.15
N VAL A 135 11.67 0.79 16.48
CA VAL A 135 10.40 0.04 16.44
C VAL A 135 9.85 -0.24 17.84
N MET A 136 10.70 -0.43 18.85
CA MET A 136 10.26 -0.67 20.23
C MET A 136 9.49 0.50 20.84
N SER A 137 9.76 1.73 20.39
CA SER A 137 9.06 2.94 20.84
C SER A 137 7.64 3.08 20.29
N LEU A 138 7.28 2.32 19.25
CA LEU A 138 5.95 2.39 18.63
C LEU A 138 4.87 1.90 19.58
N LYS A 139 3.83 2.71 19.74
CA LYS A 139 2.65 2.45 20.58
C LYS A 139 1.35 2.43 19.78
N HIS A 140 1.24 3.21 18.70
CA HIS A 140 -0.03 3.34 17.97
C HIS A 140 0.17 3.18 16.47
N VAL A 141 -0.75 2.44 15.85
CA VAL A 141 -0.90 2.36 14.40
C VAL A 141 -2.30 2.84 14.04
N ILE A 142 -2.39 3.91 13.26
CA ILE A 142 -3.63 4.59 12.92
C ILE A 142 -3.85 4.47 11.42
N PHE A 143 -4.97 3.88 11.00
CA PHE A 143 -5.44 3.88 9.62
C PHE A 143 -6.42 5.00 9.43
N THR A 144 -6.12 5.91 8.49
CA THR A 144 -6.98 7.06 8.22
C THR A 144 -7.88 6.82 7.02
N SER A 145 -9.12 7.28 7.09
CA SER A 145 -10.07 7.24 5.96
C SER A 145 -10.19 5.83 5.36
N VAL A 146 -10.57 4.86 6.19
CA VAL A 146 -10.66 3.44 5.82
C VAL A 146 -11.73 3.24 4.75
N VAL A 147 -11.27 3.06 3.51
CA VAL A 147 -12.11 2.77 2.33
C VAL A 147 -12.14 1.29 1.95
N GLU A 148 -11.36 0.44 2.64
CA GLU A 148 -11.33 -1.00 2.37
C GLU A 148 -12.71 -1.62 2.65
N LYS A 149 -13.41 -1.97 1.57
CA LYS A 149 -14.85 -2.30 1.58
C LYS A 149 -15.19 -3.38 2.60
N LYS A 150 -14.35 -4.40 2.76
CA LYS A 150 -14.60 -5.51 3.70
C LYS A 150 -14.52 -5.04 5.14
N THR A 151 -13.48 -4.27 5.49
CA THR A 151 -13.32 -3.71 6.84
C THR A 151 -14.41 -2.70 7.14
N TYR A 152 -14.65 -1.76 6.22
CA TYR A 152 -15.66 -0.72 6.39
C TYR A 152 -17.05 -1.32 6.60
N ARG A 153 -17.46 -2.27 5.74
CA ARG A 153 -18.75 -2.95 5.86
C ARG A 153 -18.87 -3.74 7.16
N PHE A 154 -17.82 -4.44 7.57
CA PHE A 154 -17.82 -5.19 8.82
C PHE A 154 -18.03 -4.28 10.03
N VAL A 155 -17.24 -3.20 10.14
CA VAL A 155 -17.34 -2.25 11.26
C VAL A 155 -18.72 -1.57 11.27
N THR A 156 -19.18 -1.08 10.12
CA THR A 156 -20.43 -0.31 10.06
C THR A 156 -21.69 -1.16 10.17
N ARG A 157 -21.76 -2.28 9.44
CA ARG A 157 -23.01 -3.06 9.32
C ARG A 157 -23.13 -4.20 10.31
N GLU A 158 -22.01 -4.75 10.79
CA GLU A 158 -22.04 -5.90 11.70
C GLU A 158 -21.68 -5.46 13.12
N LEU A 159 -20.59 -4.71 13.27
CA LEU A 159 -20.09 -4.35 14.59
C LEU A 159 -20.98 -3.32 15.30
N TYR A 160 -21.19 -2.15 14.69
CA TYR A 160 -22.01 -1.09 15.29
C TYR A 160 -23.48 -1.48 15.41
N SER A 161 -24.05 -2.12 14.38
CA SER A 161 -25.41 -2.66 14.42
C SER A 161 -25.61 -3.63 15.58
N SER A 162 -24.61 -4.47 15.90
CA SER A 162 -24.71 -5.40 17.03
C SER A 162 -24.76 -4.71 18.41
N ARG A 163 -24.38 -3.43 18.48
CA ARG A 163 -24.54 -2.56 19.66
C ARG A 163 -25.70 -1.57 19.54
N GLY A 164 -26.50 -1.65 18.48
CA GLY A 164 -27.59 -0.71 18.22
C GLY A 164 -27.12 0.73 17.95
N LEU A 165 -25.87 0.89 17.50
CA LEU A 165 -25.25 2.19 17.27
C LEU A 165 -25.51 2.67 15.83
N ALA A 166 -26.00 3.90 15.68
CA ALA A 166 -26.20 4.53 14.38
C ALA A 166 -24.90 5.15 13.84
N THR A 167 -24.66 5.02 12.53
CA THR A 167 -23.51 5.65 11.87
C THR A 167 -23.90 6.96 11.18
N PRO A 168 -23.06 8.01 11.20
CA PRO A 168 -21.75 8.12 11.87
C PRO A 168 -21.88 8.26 13.39
N LEU A 169 -20.82 7.90 14.12
CA LEU A 169 -20.78 7.96 15.59
C LEU A 169 -20.15 9.27 16.05
N ASP A 170 -20.75 9.88 17.07
CA ASP A 170 -20.22 11.07 17.74
C ASP A 170 -19.05 10.74 18.68
N GLU A 171 -19.05 9.53 19.26
CA GLU A 171 -18.05 9.08 20.22
C GLU A 171 -17.19 7.91 19.70
N PRO A 172 -15.87 7.94 19.95
CA PRO A 172 -14.97 6.84 19.62
C PRO A 172 -15.37 5.54 20.34
N GLN A 173 -15.39 4.44 19.60
CA GLN A 173 -15.72 3.11 20.14
C GLN A 173 -14.47 2.30 20.38
N THR A 174 -14.40 1.69 21.56
CA THR A 174 -13.26 0.90 22.00
C THR A 174 -13.59 -0.59 22.04
N TRP A 175 -12.65 -1.39 21.53
CA TRP A 175 -12.73 -2.85 21.43
C TRP A 175 -11.47 -3.46 22.07
N GLU A 176 -11.64 -4.15 23.19
CA GLU A 176 -10.54 -4.70 23.99
C GLU A 176 -10.27 -6.16 23.66
N SER A 177 -8.99 -6.56 23.67
CA SER A 177 -8.61 -7.97 23.58
C SER A 177 -8.98 -8.72 24.88
N PRO A 178 -9.56 -9.93 24.84
CA PRO A 178 -9.78 -10.80 23.68
C PRO A 178 -11.27 -10.93 23.27
N SER A 179 -12.01 -9.83 23.09
CA SER A 179 -13.45 -9.92 22.74
C SER A 179 -13.70 -10.48 21.33
N SER A 180 -14.92 -10.97 21.07
CA SER A 180 -15.33 -11.43 19.72
C SER A 180 -15.31 -10.29 18.71
N GLU A 181 -15.68 -9.07 19.12
CA GLU A 181 -15.61 -7.85 18.32
C GLU A 181 -14.17 -7.52 17.96
N PHE A 182 -13.27 -7.55 18.94
CA PHE A 182 -11.84 -7.35 18.74
C PHE A 182 -11.27 -8.37 17.74
N CYS A 183 -11.56 -9.65 17.93
CA CYS A 183 -11.10 -10.71 17.03
C CYS A 183 -11.75 -10.58 15.64
N GLY A 184 -13.01 -10.17 15.56
CA GLY A 184 -13.68 -9.86 14.29
C GLY A 184 -12.96 -8.76 13.53
N ILE A 185 -12.67 -7.63 14.17
CA ILE A 185 -11.92 -6.52 13.54
C ILE A 185 -10.53 -6.98 13.13
N LEU A 186 -9.82 -7.72 13.99
CA LEU A 186 -8.48 -8.21 13.71
C LEU A 186 -8.43 -9.17 12.51
N GLY A 187 -9.54 -9.87 12.21
CA GLY A 187 -9.68 -10.74 11.05
C GLY A 187 -9.96 -10.03 9.73
N THR A 188 -10.32 -8.74 9.76
CA THR A 188 -10.51 -7.93 8.55
C THR A 188 -9.18 -7.66 7.83
N PRO A 189 -9.18 -7.24 6.55
CA PRO A 189 -7.93 -6.91 5.85
C PRO A 189 -7.05 -5.90 6.59
N ILE A 190 -7.62 -4.84 7.19
CA ILE A 190 -6.86 -3.84 7.96
C ILE A 190 -6.29 -4.44 9.25
N GLY A 191 -7.11 -5.23 9.95
CA GLY A 191 -6.67 -5.94 11.14
C GLY A 191 -5.48 -6.85 10.83
N LYS A 192 -5.52 -7.56 9.71
CA LYS A 192 -4.44 -8.46 9.28
C LYS A 192 -3.16 -7.72 8.87
N ILE A 193 -3.25 -6.56 8.21
CA ILE A 193 -2.07 -5.71 7.96
C ILE A 193 -1.39 -5.39 9.30
N THR A 194 -2.17 -5.00 10.30
CA THR A 194 -1.63 -4.64 11.62
C THR A 194 -1.07 -5.86 12.36
N GLY A 195 -1.77 -7.00 12.34
CA GLY A 195 -1.29 -8.25 12.95
C GLY A 195 -0.01 -8.77 12.29
N ALA A 196 0.04 -8.76 10.94
CA ALA A 196 1.22 -9.10 10.16
C ALA A 196 2.37 -8.12 10.43
N PHE A 197 2.08 -6.82 10.58
CA PHE A 197 3.06 -5.82 10.98
C PHE A 197 3.66 -6.14 12.36
N VAL A 198 2.83 -6.43 13.37
CA VAL A 198 3.30 -6.77 14.71
C VAL A 198 4.17 -8.04 14.68
N LEU A 199 3.68 -9.11 14.04
CA LEU A 199 4.42 -10.37 13.96
C LEU A 199 5.69 -10.26 13.12
N GLY A 200 5.67 -9.55 11.99
CA GLY A 200 6.82 -9.32 11.13
C GLY A 200 7.87 -8.39 11.76
N THR A 201 7.44 -7.46 12.63
CA THR A 201 8.33 -6.45 13.25
C THR A 201 8.85 -6.87 14.62
N TYR A 202 8.09 -7.63 15.40
CA TYR A 202 8.46 -8.05 16.75
C TYR A 202 8.61 -9.56 16.88
N GLY A 203 7.95 -10.35 16.05
CA GLY A 203 7.84 -11.79 16.26
C GLY A 203 6.76 -12.12 17.29
N GLN A 204 6.62 -13.40 17.59
CA GLN A 204 5.60 -13.90 18.51
C GLN A 204 5.95 -13.59 19.97
N GLY A 205 4.94 -13.28 20.79
CA GLY A 205 5.09 -13.14 22.24
C GLY A 205 5.87 -11.91 22.72
N ILE A 206 6.21 -10.96 21.84
CA ILE A 206 6.92 -9.73 22.20
C ILE A 206 5.95 -8.55 22.37
N LYS A 207 5.21 -8.24 21.31
CA LYS A 207 4.17 -7.21 21.32
C LYS A 207 2.83 -7.80 20.90
N ARG A 208 1.75 -7.24 21.43
CA ARG A 208 0.39 -7.53 21.02
C ARG A 208 -0.40 -6.25 20.78
N ILE A 209 -1.49 -6.40 20.05
CA ILE A 209 -2.54 -5.37 19.95
C ILE A 209 -3.41 -5.54 21.20
N ALA A 210 -3.40 -4.56 22.09
CA ALA A 210 -4.21 -4.58 23.31
C ALA A 210 -5.66 -4.20 23.02
N ARG A 211 -5.80 -3.16 22.19
CA ARG A 211 -7.04 -2.41 22.02
C ARG A 211 -7.14 -1.86 20.61
N ILE A 212 -8.37 -1.80 20.10
CA ILE A 212 -8.69 -1.18 18.82
C ILE A 212 -9.72 -0.10 19.09
N VAL A 213 -9.49 1.11 18.57
CA VAL A 213 -10.45 2.21 18.63
C VAL A 213 -10.93 2.54 17.23
N THR A 214 -12.23 2.69 17.06
CA THR A 214 -12.86 3.09 15.80
C THR A 214 -13.61 4.40 16.00
N PHE A 215 -13.37 5.39 15.14
CA PHE A 215 -13.95 6.73 15.28
C PHE A 215 -14.17 7.39 13.93
N TYR A 216 -14.98 8.44 13.89
CA TYR A 216 -15.27 9.20 12.69
C TYR A 216 -14.70 10.60 12.76
N THR A 217 -14.15 11.07 11.65
CA THR A 217 -13.78 12.47 11.45
C THR A 217 -14.18 12.84 10.03
N ASP A 218 -14.93 13.92 9.84
CA ASP A 218 -15.38 14.37 8.51
C ASP A 218 -16.04 13.25 7.68
N TYR A 219 -16.91 12.44 8.33
CA TYR A 219 -17.59 11.27 7.75
C TYR A 219 -16.68 10.11 7.31
N ALA A 220 -15.37 10.20 7.56
CA ALA A 220 -14.42 9.14 7.28
C ALA A 220 -14.23 8.25 8.52
N LEU A 221 -14.23 6.93 8.32
CA LEU A 221 -13.91 5.97 9.39
C LEU A 221 -12.40 5.92 9.59
N HIS A 222 -11.95 6.10 10.83
CA HIS A 222 -10.57 5.93 11.27
C HIS A 222 -10.47 4.77 12.26
N MET A 223 -9.32 4.11 12.25
CA MET A 223 -9.06 2.97 13.14
C MET A 223 -7.68 3.11 13.78
N GLN A 224 -7.61 3.07 15.11
CA GLN A 224 -6.38 3.07 15.89
C GLN A 224 -6.18 1.70 16.53
N PHE A 225 -4.96 1.20 16.44
CA PHE A 225 -4.52 -0.05 17.06
C PHE A 225 -3.43 0.27 18.08
N ASP A 226 -3.73 -0.04 19.35
CA ASP A 226 -2.81 0.21 20.46
C ASP A 226 -1.95 -1.03 20.70
N LEU A 227 -0.63 -0.81 20.69
CA LEU A 227 0.38 -1.83 20.85
C LEU A 227 0.95 -1.80 22.26
N GLU A 228 1.03 -2.97 22.89
CA GLU A 228 1.70 -3.13 24.17
C GLU A 228 2.66 -4.32 24.15
N ASN A 229 3.59 -4.33 25.10
CA ASN A 229 4.41 -5.50 25.34
C ASN A 229 3.55 -6.60 25.94
N VAL A 230 3.74 -7.84 25.47
CA VAL A 230 3.15 -9.00 26.13
C VAL A 230 3.76 -9.06 27.52
N LYS A 231 2.94 -8.87 28.56
CA LYS A 231 3.39 -8.99 29.94
C LYS A 231 3.88 -10.43 30.13
N LEU A 232 5.18 -10.61 30.33
CA LEU A 232 5.74 -11.91 30.72
C LEU A 232 5.40 -12.15 32.19
N TYR A 233 4.13 -12.42 32.52
CA TYR A 233 3.71 -12.72 33.89
C TYR A 233 4.28 -14.05 34.42
N ASN A 234 4.98 -14.84 33.60
CA ASN A 234 5.50 -16.17 33.97
C ASN A 234 7.03 -16.34 33.89
N LEU A 235 7.83 -15.27 33.89
CA LEU A 235 9.28 -15.38 34.09
C LEU A 235 9.73 -14.50 35.25
N GLN A 236 9.34 -14.87 36.47
CA GLN A 236 10.13 -14.63 37.68
C GLN A 236 11.46 -15.40 37.60
N ASN A 237 12.29 -15.05 36.63
CA ASN A 237 13.66 -15.53 36.53
C ASN A 237 14.57 -14.33 36.28
N PRO A 238 15.27 -13.81 37.32
CA PRO A 238 16.08 -12.59 37.26
C PRO A 238 17.18 -12.60 36.18
N TRP A 239 17.52 -13.77 35.65
CA TRP A 239 18.58 -13.97 34.67
C TRP A 239 18.22 -13.51 33.24
N ILE A 240 16.95 -13.60 32.83
CA ILE A 240 16.52 -13.21 31.47
C ILE A 240 16.46 -11.69 31.33
N HIS A 241 16.10 -10.97 32.40
CA HIS A 241 16.18 -9.52 32.44
C HIS A 241 17.61 -8.99 32.31
N ARG A 242 18.62 -9.74 32.78
CA ARG A 242 20.04 -9.36 32.61
C ARG A 242 20.50 -9.59 31.16
N TYR A 243 20.12 -10.72 30.54
CA TYR A 243 20.50 -11.01 29.15
C TYR A 243 19.86 -10.06 28.12
N LEU A 244 18.59 -9.70 28.32
CA LEU A 244 17.90 -8.71 27.48
C LEU A 244 18.37 -7.27 27.75
N ARG A 245 18.79 -6.93 28.97
CA ARG A 245 19.35 -5.61 29.29
C ARG A 245 20.74 -5.41 28.68
N ASP A 246 21.59 -6.44 28.75
CA ASP A 246 22.99 -6.32 28.31
C ASP A 246 23.15 -6.49 26.78
N SER A 247 22.20 -7.14 26.09
CA SER A 247 22.22 -7.27 24.62
C SER A 247 21.55 -6.09 23.88
N PHE A 248 20.62 -5.36 24.52
CA PHE A 248 19.83 -4.31 23.84
C PHE A 248 20.25 -2.87 24.18
N TYR A 249 21.01 -2.64 25.26
CA TYR A 249 21.61 -1.34 25.55
C TYR A 249 23.08 -1.30 25.14
N GLY A 250 23.32 -1.54 23.84
CA GLY A 250 24.54 -1.06 23.19
C GLY A 250 24.59 0.47 23.30
N ARG A 251 25.71 0.98 23.81
CA ARG A 251 26.03 2.37 24.15
C ARG A 251 25.32 3.45 23.31
N PRO A 252 24.90 4.58 23.91
CA PRO A 252 24.54 5.76 23.15
C PRO A 252 25.77 6.26 22.38
N MET A 253 25.67 6.37 21.05
CA MET A 253 26.53 7.28 20.30
C MET A 253 26.28 8.68 20.85
N ARG A 254 27.30 9.24 21.49
CA ARG A 254 27.31 10.62 21.97
C ARG A 254 27.33 11.55 20.76
N ASN A 255 26.43 12.52 20.80
CA ASN A 255 26.50 13.87 20.26
C ASN A 255 27.01 14.06 18.82
N CYS A 256 26.05 14.31 17.91
CA CYS A 256 26.28 15.21 16.78
C CYS A 256 26.28 16.64 17.31
N GLU A 257 27.46 17.18 17.61
CA GLU A 257 27.66 18.64 17.69
C GLU A 257 28.14 19.13 16.34
N CYS A 258 27.30 19.96 15.70
CA CYS A 258 27.73 20.85 14.63
C CYS A 258 28.69 21.87 15.23
N ASN A 259 29.99 21.77 14.93
CA ASN A 259 30.93 22.89 14.95
C ASN A 259 32.20 22.50 14.16
N ALA A 260 32.48 23.25 13.10
CA ALA A 260 33.84 23.42 12.56
C ALA A 260 34.36 24.79 13.04
N PRO A 261 35.65 25.17 12.93
CA PRO A 261 36.83 24.45 12.40
C PRO A 261 38.10 24.54 13.30
N SER A 262 39.09 23.65 13.13
CA SER A 262 40.54 23.98 13.05
C SER A 262 41.49 22.75 13.09
N LEU A 263 42.41 22.74 12.10
CA LEU A 263 43.83 22.35 12.14
C LEU A 263 44.28 20.93 12.56
N CYS A 264 44.63 20.10 11.55
CA CYS A 264 45.96 19.47 11.31
C CYS A 264 45.82 18.48 10.13
N SER A 265 46.31 18.74 8.92
CA SER A 265 47.71 18.77 8.44
C SER A 265 48.37 17.38 8.29
N LYS A 266 48.73 17.08 7.02
CA LYS A 266 49.75 16.12 6.49
C LYS A 266 49.25 14.83 5.81
N ALA A 267 49.07 14.92 4.49
CA ALA A 267 49.54 14.00 3.43
C ALA A 267 49.22 14.72 2.08
N LYS A 268 50.18 15.28 1.31
CA LYS A 268 51.07 14.62 0.32
C LYS A 268 50.35 13.45 -0.38
N ASP A 269 49.98 13.48 -1.65
CA ASP A 269 50.62 14.06 -2.83
C ASP A 269 49.61 14.55 -3.87
N LYS A 270 50.11 15.45 -4.71
CA LYS A 270 49.50 16.07 -5.87
C LYS A 270 50.20 15.46 -7.10
N ASP A 271 49.46 15.38 -8.20
CA ASP A 271 49.96 15.13 -9.56
C ASP A 271 50.36 13.68 -9.87
N ASP A 272 49.37 12.87 -10.28
CA ASP A 272 49.58 12.07 -11.48
C ASP A 272 48.51 12.41 -12.51
N CYS A 273 49.04 12.73 -13.67
CA CYS A 273 48.50 13.57 -14.70
C CYS A 273 47.64 12.75 -15.66
N GLU A 274 46.75 13.45 -16.33
CA GLU A 274 46.36 13.24 -17.73
C GLU A 274 47.20 12.23 -18.52
N HIS A 275 46.81 10.95 -18.50
CA HIS A 275 47.35 9.98 -19.47
C HIS A 275 46.38 8.87 -19.89
N LYS A 276 45.06 9.03 -19.73
CA LYS A 276 44.06 8.13 -20.34
C LYS A 276 42.80 8.83 -20.87
N ARG A 277 42.99 10.02 -21.44
CA ARG A 277 42.07 10.66 -22.40
C ARG A 277 42.86 11.06 -23.66
N ALA A 278 43.29 10.09 -24.45
CA ALA A 278 43.64 10.27 -25.87
C ALA A 278 44.11 8.95 -26.49
N LEU A 279 43.23 7.96 -26.55
CA LEU A 279 43.13 7.12 -27.74
C LEU A 279 41.65 6.76 -27.82
N CYS A 280 40.91 7.44 -28.69
CA CYS A 280 40.76 7.03 -30.09
C CYS A 280 40.39 5.55 -30.16
N ARG A 281 39.32 5.13 -30.81
CA ARG A 281 38.37 5.78 -31.72
C ARG A 281 37.51 4.58 -32.08
N SER A 282 36.26 4.54 -31.69
CA SER A 282 35.19 3.84 -32.41
C SER A 282 33.91 4.02 -31.63
N VAL A 283 32.82 4.20 -32.34
CA VAL A 283 31.46 4.25 -31.82
C VAL A 283 31.07 5.59 -31.17
N LEU A 284 31.16 6.69 -31.93
CA LEU A 284 30.10 7.70 -31.97
C LEU A 284 30.35 8.71 -33.13
N LEU A 285 30.13 8.26 -34.36
CA LEU A 285 29.86 9.14 -35.50
C LEU A 285 28.89 8.40 -36.41
N CYS A 286 27.62 8.79 -36.40
CA CYS A 286 26.67 8.62 -37.50
C CYS A 286 25.33 9.27 -37.15
N LEU A 287 25.31 10.59 -36.95
CA LEU A 287 24.10 11.40 -37.10
C LEU A 287 24.51 12.80 -37.57
N SER A 288 24.82 12.92 -38.85
CA SER A 288 24.67 14.19 -39.57
C SER A 288 24.41 13.89 -41.04
N GLU A 289 23.20 14.23 -41.47
CA GLU A 289 22.85 14.77 -42.77
C GLU A 289 23.61 14.22 -43.99
N THR A 290 23.08 13.13 -44.55
CA THR A 290 22.90 12.92 -46.01
C THR A 290 22.35 11.52 -46.23
N CYS A 291 21.03 11.35 -46.32
CA CYS A 291 20.40 10.24 -47.07
C CYS A 291 18.88 10.39 -47.18
N ILE A 292 18.41 11.51 -47.72
CA ILE A 292 17.02 11.64 -48.22
C ILE A 292 16.99 11.65 -49.78
N CYS A 293 18.15 11.59 -50.44
CA CYS A 293 18.24 11.46 -51.90
C CYS A 293 18.50 10.04 -52.42
N CYS A 294 18.56 9.00 -51.57
CA CYS A 294 18.79 7.61 -52.00
C CYS A 294 17.53 6.72 -52.03
N LEU A 295 16.33 7.25 -51.78
CA LEU A 295 15.08 6.48 -51.82
C LEU A 295 14.36 6.47 -53.18
N LEU A 296 14.95 7.05 -54.23
CA LEU A 296 14.37 7.12 -55.58
C LEU A 296 15.25 6.49 -56.68
N SER A 297 16.29 5.72 -56.34
CA SER A 297 17.12 5.04 -57.34
C SER A 297 17.71 3.73 -56.82
N ILE A 298 16.84 2.84 -56.34
CA ILE A 298 17.23 1.46 -56.03
C ILE A 298 16.54 0.52 -57.03
N PRO A 299 17.28 -0.11 -57.96
CA PRO A 299 16.78 -1.21 -58.78
C PRO A 299 16.88 -2.50 -57.95
N ILE A 300 16.06 -2.63 -56.90
CA ILE A 300 15.86 -3.92 -56.25
C ILE A 300 14.57 -4.48 -56.81
N MET A 301 14.68 -5.44 -57.73
CA MET A 301 13.88 -6.67 -57.74
C MET A 301 14.14 -7.48 -59.01
N ALA A 302 15.27 -8.19 -59.02
CA ALA A 302 15.41 -9.43 -59.77
C ALA A 302 15.64 -10.54 -58.75
N GLY A 303 14.57 -11.20 -58.28
CA GLY A 303 14.69 -12.37 -57.39
C GLY A 303 13.64 -12.52 -56.29
N LEU A 304 12.77 -11.53 -56.05
CA LEU A 304 11.65 -11.69 -55.11
C LEU A 304 10.50 -12.41 -55.80
N THR A 305 9.98 -13.46 -55.15
CA THR A 305 8.81 -14.20 -55.64
C THR A 305 7.59 -13.27 -55.66
N ASN A 306 6.68 -13.46 -56.62
CA ASN A 306 5.45 -12.65 -56.76
C ASN A 306 4.66 -12.53 -55.45
N SER A 307 4.71 -13.55 -54.60
CA SER A 307 4.11 -13.56 -53.26
C SER A 307 4.72 -12.54 -52.29
N ALA A 308 6.04 -12.34 -52.29
CA ALA A 308 6.70 -11.38 -51.39
C ALA A 308 6.36 -9.93 -51.78
N ILE A 309 6.18 -9.67 -53.07
CA ILE A 309 5.78 -8.37 -53.62
C ILE A 309 4.38 -7.99 -53.10
N ILE A 310 3.44 -8.93 -53.16
CA ILE A 310 2.05 -8.71 -52.71
C ILE A 310 2.02 -8.36 -51.21
N VAL A 311 2.82 -9.04 -50.38
CA VAL A 311 2.87 -8.77 -48.93
C VAL A 311 3.43 -7.38 -48.65
N ILE A 312 4.49 -6.96 -49.33
CA ILE A 312 5.07 -5.62 -49.15
C ILE A 312 4.07 -4.54 -49.54
N VAL A 313 3.38 -4.70 -50.68
CA VAL A 313 2.35 -3.75 -51.12
C VAL A 313 1.19 -3.67 -50.12
N LEU A 314 0.73 -4.81 -49.59
CA LEU A 314 -0.33 -4.82 -48.58
C LEU A 314 0.09 -4.11 -47.29
N VAL A 315 1.32 -4.36 -46.80
CA VAL A 315 1.83 -3.72 -45.58
C VAL A 315 1.94 -2.20 -45.77
N VAL A 316 2.42 -1.74 -46.93
CA VAL A 316 2.50 -0.30 -47.24
C VAL A 316 1.11 0.33 -47.36
N CYS A 317 0.16 -0.32 -48.04
CA CYS A 317 -1.23 0.18 -48.12
C CYS A 317 -1.92 0.27 -46.75
N LEU A 318 -1.71 -0.72 -45.87
CA LEU A 318 -2.24 -0.70 -44.51
C LEU A 318 -1.61 0.41 -43.67
N ALA A 319 -0.30 0.63 -43.81
CA ALA A 319 0.38 1.72 -43.11
C ALA A 319 -0.15 3.10 -43.56
N VAL A 320 -0.34 3.31 -44.86
CA VAL A 320 -0.85 4.57 -45.42
C VAL A 320 -2.30 4.83 -44.99
N THR A 321 -3.15 3.81 -45.01
CA THR A 321 -4.56 3.96 -44.57
C THR A 321 -4.67 4.23 -43.06
N ALA A 322 -3.85 3.58 -42.23
CA ALA A 322 -3.79 3.85 -40.80
C ALA A 322 -3.31 5.28 -40.49
N LEU A 323 -2.27 5.74 -41.19
CA LEU A 323 -1.77 7.12 -41.08
C LEU A 323 -2.81 8.15 -41.56
N GLY A 324 -3.50 7.88 -42.67
CA GLY A 324 -4.57 8.72 -43.18
C GLY A 324 -5.73 8.88 -42.19
N ALA A 325 -6.18 7.79 -41.58
CA ALA A 325 -7.23 7.81 -40.56
C ALA A 325 -6.80 8.57 -39.29
N SER A 326 -5.53 8.46 -38.89
CA SER A 326 -4.97 9.19 -37.76
C SER A 326 -4.90 10.70 -38.01
N LEU A 327 -4.50 11.12 -39.21
CA LEU A 327 -4.39 12.54 -39.57
C LEU A 327 -5.76 13.20 -39.79
N PHE A 328 -6.72 12.48 -40.36
CA PHE A 328 -8.08 13.00 -40.56
C PHE A 328 -8.81 13.30 -39.23
N LYS A 329 -8.53 12.53 -38.17
CA LYS A 329 -9.06 12.83 -36.82
C LYS A 329 -8.53 14.14 -36.23
N HIS A 330 -7.36 14.60 -36.65
CA HIS A 330 -6.79 15.86 -36.18
C HIS A 330 -7.21 17.08 -37.01
N TYR A 331 -7.57 16.90 -38.28
CA TYR A 331 -7.92 18.01 -39.17
C TYR A 331 -9.40 18.40 -39.18
N LYS A 332 -10.29 17.54 -38.68
CA LYS A 332 -11.68 17.88 -38.37
C LYS A 332 -11.99 17.44 -36.94
N PRO A 333 -11.78 18.28 -35.92
CA PRO A 333 -12.54 18.07 -34.68
C PRO A 333 -14.01 18.07 -35.10
N ALA A 334 -14.74 17.01 -34.74
CA ALA A 334 -16.16 16.95 -34.99
C ALA A 334 -16.83 18.06 -34.16
N ASP A 335 -17.01 19.23 -34.79
CA ASP A 335 -17.94 20.23 -34.30
C ASP A 335 -19.31 19.54 -34.22
N GLY A 336 -19.90 19.68 -33.05
CA GLY A 336 -20.83 18.72 -32.48
C GLY A 336 -22.03 18.46 -33.36
N GLU A 337 -22.34 17.17 -33.52
CA GLU A 337 -23.70 16.61 -33.54
C GLU A 337 -23.56 15.09 -33.71
N THR A 338 -23.48 14.37 -32.59
CA THR A 338 -23.73 12.92 -32.61
C THR A 338 -25.25 12.72 -32.79
N PRO A 339 -25.73 11.99 -33.82
CA PRO A 339 -27.17 11.87 -34.13
C PRO A 339 -28.00 11.09 -33.11
N PHE A 340 -27.42 10.64 -32.01
CA PHE A 340 -28.12 9.96 -30.93
C PHE A 340 -27.57 10.46 -29.60
N SER A 341 -28.12 11.57 -29.12
CA SER A 341 -28.01 11.90 -27.70
C SER A 341 -29.09 11.09 -27.00
N PRO A 342 -28.75 10.02 -26.24
CA PRO A 342 -29.74 9.32 -25.45
C PRO A 342 -30.50 10.32 -24.56
N GLY A 343 -31.81 10.13 -24.41
CA GLY A 343 -32.64 10.99 -23.56
C GLY A 343 -32.06 11.07 -22.14
N TYR A 344 -32.38 12.15 -21.41
CA TYR A 344 -31.83 12.40 -20.07
C TYR A 344 -31.97 11.19 -19.12
N GLU A 345 -33.12 10.50 -19.17
CA GLU A 345 -33.35 9.29 -18.38
C GLU A 345 -32.51 8.10 -18.84
N GLN A 346 -32.30 7.96 -20.15
CA GLN A 346 -31.44 6.90 -20.69
C GLN A 346 -29.96 7.14 -20.37
N LYS A 347 -29.54 8.41 -20.27
CA LYS A 347 -28.21 8.80 -19.76
C LYS A 347 -28.06 8.48 -18.28
N LEU A 348 -29.07 8.77 -17.46
CA LEU A 348 -29.09 8.40 -16.03
C LEU A 348 -29.05 6.89 -15.84
N TYR A 349 -29.88 6.15 -16.57
CA TYR A 349 -29.89 4.70 -16.55
C TYR A 349 -28.55 4.10 -16.99
N MET A 350 -27.97 4.59 -18.09
CA MET A 350 -26.65 4.14 -18.52
C MET A 350 -25.53 4.54 -17.54
N ALA A 351 -25.63 5.68 -16.86
CA ALA A 351 -24.70 6.06 -15.81
C ALA A 351 -24.82 5.16 -14.58
N GLU A 352 -26.05 4.80 -14.19
CA GLU A 352 -26.33 3.91 -13.06
C GLU A 352 -25.94 2.46 -13.33
N VAL A 353 -26.28 1.91 -14.51
CA VAL A 353 -25.84 0.58 -14.93
C VAL A 353 -24.32 0.51 -15.04
N ARG A 354 -23.68 1.58 -15.54
CA ARG A 354 -22.21 1.67 -15.58
C ARG A 354 -21.61 1.82 -14.18
N ALA A 355 -22.26 2.50 -13.24
CA ALA A 355 -21.84 2.58 -11.84
C ALA A 355 -21.96 1.23 -11.12
N ARG A 356 -23.10 0.52 -11.26
CA ARG A 356 -23.32 -0.81 -10.67
C ARG A 356 -22.38 -1.87 -11.30
N GLY A 357 -22.19 -1.83 -12.61
CA GLY A 357 -21.23 -2.66 -13.31
C GLY A 357 -19.78 -2.34 -12.92
N PHE A 358 -19.45 -1.07 -12.73
CA PHE A 358 -18.12 -0.63 -12.26
C PHE A 358 -17.86 -1.05 -10.81
N GLU A 359 -18.84 -1.00 -9.91
CA GLU A 359 -18.69 -1.50 -8.55
C GLU A 359 -18.47 -3.01 -8.49
N THR A 360 -19.18 -3.76 -9.35
CA THR A 360 -19.06 -5.21 -9.47
C THR A 360 -17.73 -5.62 -10.12
N LEU A 361 -17.28 -4.90 -11.14
CA LEU A 361 -15.97 -5.09 -11.77
C LEU A 361 -14.83 -4.59 -10.87
N GLN A 362 -15.03 -3.55 -10.05
CA GLN A 362 -14.06 -3.08 -9.07
C GLN A 362 -13.97 -4.06 -7.88
N GLN A 363 -15.07 -4.70 -7.49
CA GLN A 363 -15.09 -5.82 -6.54
C GLN A 363 -14.38 -7.07 -7.09
N ALA A 364 -14.51 -7.35 -8.40
CA ALA A 364 -13.79 -8.43 -9.06
C ALA A 364 -12.29 -8.10 -9.28
N CYS A 365 -11.96 -6.84 -9.53
CA CYS A 365 -10.60 -6.38 -9.79
C CYS A 365 -9.77 -6.11 -8.52
N TRP A 366 -10.39 -5.88 -7.35
CA TRP A 366 -9.70 -5.73 -6.05
C TRP A 366 -9.92 -6.98 -5.17
N GLY A 367 -9.77 -8.14 -5.80
CA GLY A 367 -10.00 -9.45 -5.23
C GLY A 367 -8.78 -10.06 -4.54
N ARG A 368 -8.39 -9.53 -3.37
CA ARG A 368 -7.82 -10.25 -2.21
C ARG A 368 -7.22 -9.26 -1.23
N ASP A 369 -7.27 -9.67 0.04
CA ASP A 369 -6.57 -9.03 1.14
C ASP A 369 -5.09 -8.76 0.77
N VAL A 370 -4.59 -7.54 1.03
CA VAL A 370 -3.21 -7.17 0.68
C VAL A 370 -2.17 -8.04 1.40
N GLU A 371 -2.59 -8.74 2.47
CA GLU A 371 -1.81 -9.70 3.26
C GLU A 371 -2.18 -11.17 3.01
N SER A 372 -2.83 -11.50 1.87
CA SER A 372 -3.48 -12.81 1.66
C SER A 372 -2.57 -14.06 1.69
N ARG A 373 -1.24 -13.95 1.80
CA ARG A 373 -0.37 -15.12 2.01
C ARG A 373 -0.38 -15.63 3.46
N TYR A 374 -0.86 -14.83 4.41
CA TYR A 374 -0.90 -15.20 5.83
C TYR A 374 -2.23 -15.81 6.26
N VAL A 375 -3.13 -16.09 5.30
CA VAL A 375 -4.35 -16.85 5.59
C VAL A 375 -3.91 -18.27 5.97
N PRO A 376 -4.27 -18.76 7.17
CA PRO A 376 -4.02 -20.16 7.52
C PRO A 376 -4.66 -21.06 6.45
N GLY A 377 -4.03 -22.21 6.16
CA GLY A 377 -4.33 -23.11 5.05
C GLY A 377 -5.81 -23.53 4.86
N PRO A 378 -6.08 -24.35 3.84
CA PRO A 378 -7.27 -24.27 2.98
C PRO A 378 -8.59 -24.27 3.75
N SER A 379 -9.08 -23.07 4.08
CA SER A 379 -10.51 -22.86 4.34
C SER A 379 -11.17 -22.72 2.98
N TYR A 380 -12.03 -23.69 2.63
CA TYR A 380 -12.90 -23.71 1.45
C TYR A 380 -13.72 -22.42 1.33
N TYR A 381 -13.15 -21.36 0.77
CA TYR A 381 -13.90 -20.17 0.40
C TYR A 381 -14.33 -20.33 -1.06
N ARG A 382 -15.43 -21.05 -1.28
CA ARG A 382 -16.21 -20.93 -2.51
C ARG A 382 -17.26 -19.85 -2.25
N PRO A 383 -17.25 -18.70 -2.96
CA PRO A 383 -18.33 -17.74 -2.85
C PRO A 383 -19.62 -18.44 -3.30
N HIS A 384 -20.57 -18.63 -2.39
CA HIS A 384 -21.93 -18.98 -2.78
C HIS A 384 -22.54 -17.72 -3.41
N ILE A 385 -22.74 -17.78 -4.73
CA ILE A 385 -23.63 -16.88 -5.44
C ILE A 385 -25.03 -17.30 -5.03
N HIS A 386 -25.73 -16.47 -4.27
CA HIS A 386 -27.17 -16.63 -4.06
C HIS A 386 -27.86 -16.30 -5.40
N PRO A 387 -28.62 -17.21 -6.02
CA PRO A 387 -29.59 -16.81 -7.02
C PRO A 387 -30.68 -16.01 -6.31
N GLU A 388 -30.91 -14.77 -6.74
CA GLU A 388 -32.13 -14.03 -6.43
C GLU A 388 -33.29 -14.76 -7.09
N ASP A 389 -34.20 -15.29 -6.27
CA ASP A 389 -35.49 -15.78 -6.70
C ASP A 389 -36.37 -14.58 -7.10
N THR A 390 -36.44 -14.30 -8.40
CA THR A 390 -37.58 -13.56 -8.97
C THR A 390 -38.81 -14.44 -8.89
N ASN A 391 -39.71 -14.15 -7.95
CA ASN A 391 -41.09 -14.61 -7.99
C ASN A 391 -41.99 -13.66 -7.22
N THR A 392 -42.69 -12.77 -7.93
CA THR A 392 -44.02 -12.29 -7.52
C THR A 392 -44.82 -11.80 -8.73
N ASN A 393 -46.02 -12.36 -8.83
CA ASN A 393 -47.28 -11.78 -9.33
C ASN A 393 -47.72 -12.08 -10.77
N THR A 394 -48.44 -13.19 -10.89
CA THR A 394 -49.65 -13.26 -11.72
C THR A 394 -50.88 -13.26 -10.81
N ALA A 395 -51.85 -12.43 -11.21
CA ALA A 395 -53.02 -11.96 -10.50
C ALA A 395 -54.07 -13.04 -10.19
N SER A 396 -54.86 -12.80 -9.14
CA SER A 396 -56.24 -13.31 -8.98
C SER A 396 -57.04 -12.31 -8.14
N PHE A 397 -58.26 -12.03 -8.61
CA PHE A 397 -59.29 -11.09 -8.14
C PHE A 397 -59.27 -9.67 -8.71
#